data_AF-A0A4S2FCB4-F1
#
_entry.id   AF-A0A4S2FCB4-F1
#
_cell.length_a   1.000
_cell.length_b   1.000
_cell.length_c   1.000
_cell.angle_alpha   90.00
_cell.angle_beta   90.00
_cell.angle_gamma   90.00
#
_symmetry.space_group_name_H-M   'P 1'
#
loop_
_entity.id
_entity.type
_entity.pdbx_description
1 polymer ?
#
loop_
_entity_poly.entity_id
_entity_poly.type
_entity_poly.pdbx_seq_one_letter_code
_entity_poly.pdbx_strand_id
1 'polypeptide(L)'
;MKKRVKSASKPSTRNGFTMMEALLALLVVSVCLQVGTAYLRVAQKLVAEPVDTQREFMILQLRHFVAQATTLEVESERIELVVRHERFTIEQDGSRLVKRGGYEILDEQVETVRFCEEGEAVFVEIDGRRFQIA
;
A
#
# COMPACT_ATOMS: atom_id res chain seq x y z
N MET A 1 -2.25 32.97 -79.09
CA MET A 1 -1.08 33.10 -78.19
C MET A 1 -1.57 33.03 -76.74
N LYS A 2 -1.27 31.94 -76.00
CA LYS A 2 -1.68 31.77 -74.58
C LYS A 2 -0.59 32.36 -73.66
N LYS A 3 -0.93 33.38 -72.86
CA LYS A 3 -0.05 33.94 -71.82
C LYS A 3 0.09 32.92 -70.68
N ARG A 4 1.32 32.47 -70.40
CA ARG A 4 1.64 31.67 -69.19
C ARG A 4 1.56 32.56 -67.95
N VAL A 5 0.66 32.23 -67.04
CA VAL A 5 0.65 32.78 -65.68
C VAL A 5 1.85 32.17 -64.94
N LYS A 6 2.80 33.01 -64.53
CA LYS A 6 3.88 32.59 -63.61
C LYS A 6 3.24 32.38 -62.24
N SER A 7 3.20 31.14 -61.75
CA SER A 7 2.86 30.86 -60.36
C SER A 7 3.99 31.41 -59.49
N ALA A 8 3.64 32.31 -58.57
CA ALA A 8 4.55 32.76 -57.53
C ALA A 8 4.76 31.59 -56.57
N SER A 9 5.96 31.01 -56.55
CA SER A 9 6.37 30.09 -55.50
C SER A 9 6.41 30.87 -54.18
N LYS A 10 5.52 30.53 -53.25
CA LYS A 10 5.65 30.99 -51.86
C LYS A 10 7.01 30.53 -51.32
N PRO A 11 7.84 31.41 -50.72
CA PRO A 11 9.05 30.96 -50.06
C PRO A 11 8.66 30.07 -48.88
N SER A 12 9.20 28.85 -48.86
CA SER A 12 9.19 27.99 -47.69
C SER A 12 9.95 28.70 -46.58
N THR A 13 9.24 29.22 -45.58
CA THR A 13 9.84 29.72 -44.34
C THR A 13 10.44 28.53 -43.62
N ARG A 14 11.77 28.36 -43.72
CA ARG A 14 12.53 27.44 -42.88
C ARG A 14 12.44 27.91 -41.43
N ASN A 15 11.44 27.41 -40.71
CA ASN A 15 11.35 27.56 -39.25
C ASN A 15 12.30 26.53 -38.61
N GLY A 16 13.59 26.86 -38.59
CA GLY A 16 14.59 26.09 -37.85
C GLY A 16 14.74 26.65 -36.45
N PHE A 17 14.79 25.78 -35.44
CA PHE A 17 15.16 26.16 -34.08
C PHE A 17 16.66 26.44 -34.00
N THR A 18 17.04 27.40 -33.17
CA THR A 18 18.43 27.57 -32.80
C THR A 18 18.89 26.40 -31.92
N MET A 19 20.19 26.07 -31.98
CA MET A 19 20.76 24.99 -31.17
C MET A 19 20.50 25.18 -29.66
N MET A 20 20.52 26.43 -29.19
CA MET A 20 20.22 26.74 -27.78
C MET A 20 18.76 26.45 -27.42
N GLU A 21 17.79 26.82 -28.27
CA GLU A 21 16.38 26.51 -28.02
C GLU A 21 16.12 25.01 -27.97
N ALA A 22 16.78 24.23 -28.85
CA ALA A 22 16.68 22.77 -28.84
C ALA A 22 17.25 22.15 -27.56
N LEU A 23 18.41 22.64 -27.08
CA LEU A 23 19.02 22.17 -25.84
C LEU A 23 18.19 22.52 -24.61
N LEU A 24 17.59 23.72 -24.59
CA LEU A 24 16.75 24.17 -23.49
C LEU A 24 15.44 23.35 -23.44
N ALA A 25 14.84 23.07 -24.59
CA ALA A 25 13.69 22.18 -24.68
C ALA A 25 14.01 20.75 -24.21
N LEU A 26 15.16 20.20 -24.62
CA LEU A 26 15.63 18.88 -24.17
C LEU A 26 15.88 18.83 -22.65
N LEU A 27 16.43 19.90 -22.07
CA LEU A 27 16.63 20.00 -20.63
C LEU A 27 15.30 19.97 -19.88
N VAL A 28 14.32 20.75 -20.33
CA VAL A 28 12.97 20.76 -19.71
C VAL A 28 12.32 19.38 -19.83
N VAL A 29 12.36 18.76 -21.01
CA VAL A 29 11.80 17.42 -21.23
C VAL A 29 12.48 16.38 -20.34
N SER A 30 13.81 16.44 -20.20
CA SER A 30 14.58 15.56 -19.32
C SER A 30 14.12 15.66 -17.86
N VAL A 31 13.97 16.88 -17.34
CA VAL A 31 13.49 17.11 -15.97
C VAL A 31 12.06 16.59 -15.81
N CYS A 32 11.16 16.87 -16.76
CA CYS A 32 9.79 16.37 -16.74
C CYS A 32 9.73 14.84 -16.78
N LEU A 33 10.57 14.18 -17.57
CA LEU A 33 10.66 12.72 -17.63
C LEU A 33 11.17 12.13 -16.32
N GLN A 34 12.15 12.75 -15.67
CA GLN A 34 12.63 12.30 -14.36
C GLN A 34 11.54 12.39 -13.29
N VAL A 35 10.80 13.50 -13.23
CA VAL A 35 9.68 13.67 -12.29
C VAL A 35 8.56 12.67 -12.59
N GLY A 36 8.20 12.52 -13.87
CA GLY A 36 7.16 11.58 -14.30
C GLY A 36 7.50 10.12 -14.00
N THR A 37 8.75 9.70 -14.23
CA THR A 37 9.20 8.34 -13.92
C THR A 37 9.30 8.07 -12.42
N ALA A 38 9.71 9.06 -11.61
CA ALA A 38 9.67 8.95 -10.15
C ALA A 38 8.22 8.76 -9.65
N TYR A 39 7.28 9.55 -10.17
CA TYR A 39 5.86 9.42 -9.84
C TYR A 39 5.31 8.04 -10.22
N LEU A 40 5.58 7.57 -11.45
CA LEU A 40 5.13 6.25 -11.90
C LEU A 40 5.71 5.11 -11.04
N ARG A 41 6.97 5.21 -10.61
CA ARG A 41 7.57 4.22 -9.70
C ARG A 41 6.86 4.17 -8.35
N VAL A 42 6.52 5.32 -7.79
CA VAL A 42 5.77 5.38 -6.52
C VAL A 42 4.36 4.83 -6.70
N ALA A 43 3.67 5.20 -7.77
CA ALA A 43 2.35 4.67 -8.10
C ALA A 43 2.37 3.15 -8.29
N GLN A 44 3.39 2.61 -8.96
CA GLN A 44 3.57 1.16 -9.14
C GLN A 44 3.78 0.45 -7.80
N LYS A 45 4.59 1.00 -6.90
CA LYS A 45 4.76 0.43 -5.56
C LYS A 45 3.46 0.42 -4.76
N LEU A 46 2.70 1.51 -4.82
CA LEU A 46 1.43 1.63 -4.11
C LEU A 46 0.39 0.61 -4.59
N VAL A 47 0.38 0.31 -5.90
CA VAL A 47 -0.53 -0.71 -6.47
C VAL A 47 -0.07 -2.13 -6.13
N ALA A 48 1.22 -2.36 -5.95
CA ALA A 48 1.79 -3.69 -5.74
C ALA A 48 1.79 -4.15 -4.26
N GLU A 49 1.81 -3.23 -3.28
CA GLU A 49 1.96 -3.57 -1.85
C GLU A 49 0.72 -3.58 -0.93
N PRO A 50 -0.56 -3.52 -1.38
CA PRO A 50 -1.65 -3.23 -0.46
C PRO A 50 -1.86 -4.28 0.64
N VAL A 51 -1.61 -5.56 0.37
CA VAL A 51 -1.95 -6.65 1.30
C VAL A 51 -0.92 -6.81 2.41
N ASP A 52 0.38 -6.78 2.08
CA ASP A 52 1.43 -7.00 3.08
C ASP A 52 1.53 -5.80 4.05
N THR A 53 1.46 -4.57 3.55
CA THR A 53 1.52 -3.38 4.41
C THR A 53 0.30 -3.27 5.32
N GLN A 54 -0.90 -3.59 4.83
CA GLN A 54 -2.11 -3.62 5.66
C GLN A 54 -1.98 -4.61 6.81
N ARG A 55 -1.50 -5.83 6.52
CA ARG A 55 -1.29 -6.88 7.50
C ARG A 55 -0.24 -6.49 8.54
N GLU A 56 0.87 -5.85 8.12
CA GLU A 56 1.87 -5.30 9.04
C GLU A 56 1.29 -4.25 10.00
N PHE A 57 0.49 -3.31 9.49
CA PHE A 57 -0.17 -2.32 10.33
C PHE A 57 -1.16 -2.95 11.31
N MET A 58 -1.94 -3.93 10.87
CA MET A 58 -2.87 -4.68 11.71
C MET A 58 -2.12 -5.41 12.84
N ILE A 59 -0.98 -6.05 12.55
CA ILE A 59 -0.14 -6.68 13.58
C ILE A 59 0.39 -5.66 14.59
N LEU A 60 0.79 -4.46 14.14
CA LEU A 60 1.21 -3.40 15.05
C LEU A 60 0.07 -2.90 15.95
N GLN A 61 -1.14 -2.76 15.40
CA GLN A 61 -2.33 -2.41 16.17
C GLN A 61 -2.66 -3.47 17.20
N LEU A 62 -2.58 -4.76 16.82
CA LEU A 62 -2.75 -5.88 17.73
C LEU A 62 -1.74 -5.86 18.87
N ARG A 63 -0.44 -5.71 18.56
CA ARG A 63 0.61 -5.57 19.58
C ARG A 63 0.32 -4.46 20.57
N HIS A 64 -0.04 -3.30 20.04
CA HIS A 64 -0.37 -2.15 20.88
C HIS A 64 -1.60 -2.40 21.77
N PHE A 65 -2.60 -3.12 21.26
CA PHE A 65 -3.80 -3.46 22.00
C PHE A 65 -3.53 -4.50 23.09
N VAL A 66 -2.82 -5.58 22.75
CA VAL A 66 -2.46 -6.66 23.68
C VAL A 66 -1.55 -6.12 24.80
N ALA A 67 -0.63 -5.21 24.49
CA ALA A 67 0.22 -4.56 25.50
C ALA A 67 -0.55 -3.73 26.54
N GLN A 68 -1.81 -3.37 26.27
CA GLN A 68 -2.69 -2.67 27.23
C GLN A 68 -3.54 -3.64 28.07
N ALA A 69 -3.48 -4.93 27.80
CA ALA A 69 -4.26 -5.92 28.50
C ALA A 69 -3.70 -6.16 29.92
N THR A 70 -4.61 -6.24 30.89
CA THR A 70 -4.28 -6.62 32.26
C THR A 70 -4.25 -8.14 32.41
N THR A 71 -5.10 -8.83 31.66
CA THR A 71 -5.13 -10.30 31.56
C THR A 71 -5.23 -10.68 30.10
N LEU A 72 -4.52 -11.75 29.74
CA LEU A 72 -4.45 -12.30 28.40
C LEU A 72 -4.60 -13.81 28.52
N GLU A 73 -5.64 -14.36 27.91
CA GLU A 73 -5.88 -15.80 27.83
C GLU A 73 -5.85 -16.22 26.37
N VAL A 74 -5.01 -17.19 26.03
CA VAL A 74 -4.77 -17.62 24.66
C VAL A 74 -5.34 -19.02 24.48
N GLU A 75 -6.28 -19.16 23.54
CA GLU A 75 -6.77 -20.43 23.04
C GLU A 75 -6.41 -20.57 21.56
N SER A 76 -6.39 -21.79 21.03
CA SER A 76 -5.99 -22.03 19.64
C SER A 76 -6.79 -21.23 18.60
N GLU A 77 -8.07 -20.95 18.86
CA GLU A 77 -8.99 -20.27 17.93
C GLU A 77 -9.32 -18.83 18.31
N ARG A 78 -9.03 -18.42 19.55
CA ARG A 78 -9.37 -17.10 20.07
C ARG A 78 -8.36 -16.62 21.10
N ILE A 79 -8.28 -15.30 21.27
CA ILE A 79 -7.63 -14.67 22.42
C ILE A 79 -8.66 -13.85 23.17
N GLU A 80 -8.70 -14.02 24.49
CA GLU A 80 -9.49 -13.20 25.40
C GLU A 80 -8.60 -12.23 26.16
N LEU A 81 -9.01 -10.95 26.18
CA LEU A 81 -8.25 -9.88 26.81
C LEU A 81 -9.14 -9.04 27.71
N VAL A 82 -8.59 -8.58 28.84
CA VAL A 82 -9.21 -7.52 29.64
C VAL A 82 -8.41 -6.25 29.48
N VAL A 83 -9.00 -5.25 28.83
CA VAL A 83 -8.40 -3.92 28.64
C VAL A 83 -9.29 -2.91 29.36
N ARG A 84 -8.72 -2.16 30.32
CA ARG A 84 -9.45 -1.12 31.09
C ARG A 84 -10.75 -1.61 31.74
N HIS A 85 -10.78 -2.84 32.24
CA HIS A 85 -11.95 -3.53 32.85
C HIS A 85 -13.03 -3.96 31.86
N GLU A 86 -12.80 -3.85 30.56
CA GLU A 86 -13.68 -4.38 29.52
C GLU A 86 -13.08 -5.64 28.90
N ARG A 87 -13.94 -6.62 28.58
CA ARG A 87 -13.55 -7.88 27.96
C ARG A 87 -13.62 -7.77 26.44
N PHE A 88 -12.54 -8.19 25.78
CA PHE A 88 -12.43 -8.25 24.34
C PHE A 88 -12.04 -9.66 23.92
N THR A 89 -12.51 -10.07 22.75
CA THR A 89 -12.16 -11.36 22.15
C THR A 89 -11.67 -11.12 20.74
N ILE A 90 -10.53 -11.71 20.39
CA ILE A 90 -10.01 -11.70 19.02
C ILE A 90 -10.16 -13.12 18.48
N GLU A 91 -10.89 -13.27 17.38
CA GLU A 91 -11.17 -14.58 16.79
C GLU A 91 -11.41 -14.46 15.28
N GLN A 92 -11.44 -15.60 14.60
CA GLN A 92 -11.84 -15.66 13.19
C GLN A 92 -13.37 -15.71 13.07
N ASP A 93 -13.93 -14.81 12.25
CA ASP A 93 -15.35 -14.77 11.89
C ASP A 93 -15.48 -14.96 10.37
N GLY A 94 -15.63 -16.22 9.94
CA GLY A 94 -15.62 -16.60 8.53
C GLY A 94 -14.26 -16.33 7.88
N SER A 95 -14.23 -15.46 6.87
CA SER A 95 -12.99 -15.06 6.17
C SER A 95 -12.36 -13.78 6.73
N ARG A 96 -12.62 -13.46 8.00
CA ARG A 96 -12.19 -12.21 8.64
C ARG A 96 -11.56 -12.49 10.00
N LEU A 97 -10.55 -11.69 10.35
CA LEU A 97 -10.05 -11.59 11.71
C LEU A 97 -10.75 -10.42 12.40
N VAL A 98 -11.41 -10.67 13.52
CA VAL A 98 -12.24 -9.65 14.20
C VAL A 98 -11.88 -9.49 15.67
N LYS A 99 -12.09 -8.29 16.17
CA LYS A 99 -12.07 -7.95 17.59
C LYS A 99 -13.49 -7.65 18.08
N ARG A 100 -14.00 -8.47 18.99
CA ARG A 100 -15.30 -8.29 19.67
C ARG A 100 -15.14 -7.46 20.95
N GLY A 101 -16.18 -6.70 21.31
CA GLY A 101 -16.12 -5.58 22.26
C GLY A 101 -16.21 -4.19 21.59
N GLY A 102 -16.78 -4.15 20.38
CA GLY A 102 -16.80 -2.98 19.50
C GLY A 102 -16.95 -3.35 18.01
N TYR A 103 -16.85 -4.65 17.70
CA TYR A 103 -16.88 -5.26 16.34
C TYR A 103 -16.02 -4.49 15.35
N GLU A 104 -14.72 -4.78 15.40
CA GLU A 104 -13.72 -4.21 14.50
C GLU A 104 -13.17 -5.33 13.62
N ILE A 105 -13.17 -5.12 12.31
CA ILE A 105 -12.52 -6.04 11.36
C ILE A 105 -11.06 -5.62 11.27
N LEU A 106 -10.18 -6.52 11.70
CA LEU A 106 -8.73 -6.29 11.70
C LEU A 106 -8.12 -6.65 10.34
N ASP A 107 -8.60 -7.75 9.75
CA ASP A 107 -8.15 -8.21 8.45
C ASP A 107 -9.26 -8.94 7.70
N GLU A 108 -9.23 -8.83 6.37
CA GLU A 108 -10.19 -9.43 5.46
C GLU A 108 -9.50 -10.49 4.59
N GLN A 109 -10.28 -11.45 4.10
CA GLN A 109 -9.81 -12.53 3.21
C GLN A 109 -8.77 -13.44 3.88
N VAL A 110 -9.01 -13.74 5.15
CA VAL A 110 -8.18 -14.66 5.94
C VAL A 110 -8.72 -16.07 5.78
N GLU A 111 -7.87 -17.03 5.44
CA GLU A 111 -8.28 -18.43 5.29
C GLU A 111 -8.20 -19.15 6.64
N THR A 112 -7.08 -19.00 7.34
CA THR A 112 -6.86 -19.68 8.63
C THR A 112 -6.16 -18.74 9.61
N VAL A 113 -6.73 -18.63 10.81
CA VAL A 113 -6.12 -17.97 11.95
C VAL A 113 -5.95 -18.94 13.10
N ARG A 114 -4.77 -18.95 13.73
CA ARG A 114 -4.51 -19.65 14.98
C ARG A 114 -3.71 -18.80 15.94
N PHE A 115 -3.92 -19.01 17.22
CA PHE A 115 -3.12 -18.38 18.26
C PHE A 115 -2.35 -19.43 19.05
N CYS A 116 -1.14 -19.07 19.45
CA CYS A 116 -0.31 -19.95 20.26
C CYS A 116 0.54 -19.14 21.25
N GLU A 117 0.79 -19.77 22.40
CA GLU A 117 1.66 -19.25 23.44
C GLU A 117 2.93 -20.10 23.47
N GLU A 118 4.09 -19.45 23.41
CA GLU A 118 5.39 -20.07 23.53
C GLU A 118 6.23 -19.33 24.57
N GLY A 119 6.26 -19.86 25.80
CA GLY A 119 6.91 -19.20 26.92
C GLY A 119 6.14 -17.96 27.35
N GLU A 120 6.79 -16.79 27.34
CA GLU A 120 6.13 -15.51 27.63
C GLU A 120 5.63 -14.79 26.37
N ALA A 121 5.88 -15.35 25.18
CA ALA A 121 5.52 -14.73 23.91
C ALA A 121 4.22 -15.32 23.35
N VAL A 122 3.37 -14.45 22.82
CA VAL A 122 2.11 -14.84 22.18
C VAL A 122 2.19 -14.56 20.69
N PHE A 123 1.70 -15.50 19.89
CA PHE A 123 1.76 -15.43 18.44
C PHE A 123 0.39 -15.61 17.82
N VAL A 124 0.20 -14.94 16.68
CA VAL A 124 -0.89 -15.20 15.75
C VAL A 124 -0.30 -15.76 14.46
N GLU A 125 -0.82 -16.89 14.01
CA GLU A 125 -0.53 -17.49 12.72
C GLU A 125 -1.70 -17.21 11.78
N ILE A 126 -1.42 -16.54 10.67
CA ILE A 126 -2.39 -16.11 9.67
C ILE A 126 -1.93 -16.65 8.31
N ASP A 127 -2.72 -17.51 7.70
CA ASP A 127 -2.44 -18.11 6.38
C ASP A 127 -1.02 -18.72 6.29
N GLY A 128 -0.59 -19.38 7.37
CA GLY A 128 0.73 -20.01 7.51
C GLY A 128 1.90 -19.06 7.79
N ARG A 129 1.64 -17.75 7.96
CA ARG A 129 2.64 -16.76 8.40
C ARG A 129 2.44 -16.47 9.87
N ARG A 130 3.53 -16.52 10.63
CA ARG A 130 3.51 -16.35 12.09
C ARG A 130 4.01 -14.98 12.52
N PHE A 131 3.26 -14.32 13.40
CA PHE A 131 3.55 -12.99 13.90
C PHE A 131 3.48 -12.98 15.43
N GLN A 132 4.53 -12.49 16.09
CA GLN A 132 4.49 -12.25 17.54
C GLN A 132 3.60 -11.04 17.85
N ILE A 133 2.74 -11.12 18.86
CA ILE A 133 1.81 -10.07 19.28
C ILE A 133 1.94 -9.67 20.76
N ALA A 134 2.56 -10.50 21.60
CA ALA A 134 2.99 -10.15 22.96
C ALA A 134 4.41 -10.68 23.20
#